data_AF-W7WQI8-F1
#
_entry.id   AF-W7WQI8-F1
#
_cell.length_a   1.000
_cell.length_b   1.000
_cell.length_c   1.000
_cell.angle_alpha   90.00
_cell.angle_beta   90.00
_cell.angle_gamma   90.00
#
_symmetry.space_group_name_H-M   'P 1'
#
loop_
_entity.id
_entity.type
_entity.pdbx_description
1 polymer ?
#
loop_
_entity_poly.entity_id
_entity_poly.type
_entity_poly.pdbx_seq_one_letter_code
_entity_poly.pdbx_strand_id
1 'polypeptide(L)'
;MSKTGHSDAGIRRSKPADIPDPIVAAPAGSARPQPGAVHASMEVSTHKLFAPPIYPGAVRRRVILDRVLQDNSLRVTVLQGPAGHGKSTTLQQIKTAHEARGWRTAWLTLDDADNDPRRFESHMRALVG
;
A
#
# COMPACT_ATOMS: atom_id res chain seq x y z
N MET A 1 -27.94 -60.30 4.59
CA MET A 1 -26.79 -61.22 4.57
C MET A 1 -25.78 -60.75 3.52
N SER A 2 -24.50 -60.82 3.88
CA SER A 2 -23.29 -60.92 3.01
C SER A 2 -22.81 -59.72 2.17
N LYS A 3 -22.05 -58.87 2.88
CA LYS A 3 -20.71 -58.30 2.62
C LYS A 3 -19.87 -58.92 1.47
N THR A 4 -19.25 -58.05 0.65
CA THR A 4 -17.86 -58.05 0.11
C THR A 4 -17.65 -56.65 -0.52
N GLY A 5 -16.71 -55.76 -0.19
CA GLY A 5 -15.39 -55.91 0.44
C GLY A 5 -14.29 -55.77 -0.62
N HIS A 6 -13.88 -54.55 -0.97
CA HIS A 6 -12.55 -54.27 -1.54
C HIS A 6 -12.04 -52.94 -0.98
N SER A 7 -11.00 -53.07 -0.14
CA SER A 7 -10.06 -52.03 0.26
C SER A 7 -9.09 -51.74 -0.90
N ASP A 8 -8.57 -50.52 -1.04
CA ASP A 8 -7.20 -50.19 -0.60
C ASP A 8 -6.84 -48.71 -0.89
N ALA A 9 -5.87 -48.28 -0.10
CA ALA A 9 -5.28 -46.99 0.17
C ALA A 9 -4.87 -46.14 -1.04
N GLY A 10 -4.90 -44.83 -0.80
CA GLY A 10 -4.25 -43.82 -1.61
C GLY A 10 -4.09 -42.51 -0.87
N ILE A 11 -3.22 -42.48 0.15
CA ILE A 11 -2.68 -41.23 0.70
C ILE A 11 -2.00 -40.49 -0.47
N ARG A 12 -2.57 -39.36 -0.94
CA ARG A 12 -1.82 -38.41 -1.75
C ARG A 12 -1.39 -37.24 -0.88
N ARG A 13 -0.08 -37.16 -0.73
CA ARG A 13 0.68 -36.09 -0.09
C ARG A 13 0.28 -34.73 -0.68
N SER A 14 0.17 -33.74 0.20
CA SER A 14 0.05 -32.32 -0.10
C SER A 14 1.19 -31.83 -1.01
N LYS A 15 0.86 -31.05 -2.03
CA LYS A 15 1.84 -30.28 -2.81
C LYS A 15 2.02 -28.91 -2.12
N PRO A 16 3.25 -28.48 -1.78
CA PRO A 16 3.48 -27.16 -1.20
C PRO A 16 3.16 -26.06 -2.21
N ALA A 17 2.73 -24.91 -1.69
CA ALA A 17 2.53 -23.68 -2.44
C ALA A 17 3.85 -23.24 -3.11
N ASP A 18 3.78 -22.81 -4.37
CA ASP A 18 4.89 -22.20 -5.08
C ASP A 18 5.35 -20.93 -4.34
N ILE A 19 6.51 -21.03 -3.70
CA ILE A 19 7.25 -19.89 -3.16
C ILE A 19 8.08 -19.34 -4.33
N PRO A 20 7.90 -18.08 -4.77
CA PRO A 20 8.76 -17.51 -5.81
C PRO A 20 10.21 -17.43 -5.32
N ASP A 21 11.15 -17.77 -6.22
CA ASP A 21 12.59 -17.75 -5.99
C ASP A 21 13.10 -16.36 -5.55
N PRO A 22 14.15 -16.30 -4.71
CA PRO A 22 14.78 -15.05 -4.33
C PRO A 22 15.35 -14.32 -5.54
N ILE A 23 15.13 -13.00 -5.59
CA ILE A 23 15.64 -12.07 -6.59
C ILE A 23 17.16 -12.26 -6.74
N VAL A 24 17.60 -12.80 -7.87
CA VAL A 24 19.02 -12.89 -8.24
C VAL A 24 19.55 -11.49 -8.57
N ALA A 25 20.53 -11.04 -7.79
CA ALA A 25 21.29 -9.82 -8.05
C ALA A 25 22.21 -9.99 -9.26
N ALA A 26 22.15 -9.06 -10.22
CA ALA A 26 23.08 -8.98 -11.34
C ALA A 26 24.46 -8.43 -10.89
N PRO A 27 25.58 -8.84 -11.53
CA PRO A 27 26.91 -8.44 -11.10
C PRO A 27 27.27 -7.01 -11.51
N ALA A 28 28.08 -6.39 -10.64
CA ALA A 28 28.66 -5.06 -10.81
C ALA A 28 29.83 -5.05 -11.81
N GLY A 29 29.88 -3.99 -12.62
CA GLY A 29 31.00 -3.55 -13.46
C GLY A 29 30.46 -2.53 -14.46
N SER A 30 30.88 -1.27 -14.52
CA SER A 30 32.21 -0.68 -14.40
C SER A 30 32.13 0.77 -13.92
N ALA A 31 33.05 1.21 -13.06
CA ALA A 31 33.16 2.59 -12.60
C ALA A 31 34.20 3.40 -13.41
N ARG A 32 33.85 4.64 -13.79
CA ARG A 32 34.77 5.81 -13.91
C ARG A 32 33.94 7.12 -13.87
N PRO A 33 34.52 8.29 -13.53
CA PRO A 33 34.12 9.05 -12.35
C PRO A 33 33.49 10.41 -12.70
N GLN A 34 32.65 10.96 -11.81
CA GLN A 34 32.38 12.40 -11.80
C GLN A 34 32.65 12.97 -10.38
N PRO A 35 33.66 13.84 -10.22
CA PRO A 35 33.83 14.66 -9.03
C PRO A 35 32.80 15.78 -9.07
N GLY A 36 31.84 15.63 -8.17
CA GLY A 36 30.71 16.52 -8.03
C GLY A 36 29.69 15.81 -7.17
N ALA A 37 29.95 15.73 -5.87
CA ALA A 37 28.89 15.53 -4.90
C ALA A 37 27.95 16.74 -5.00
N VAL A 38 27.15 16.76 -6.06
CA VAL A 38 25.86 17.39 -6.00
C VAL A 38 25.17 16.60 -4.90
N HIS A 39 25.04 17.20 -3.72
CA HIS A 39 23.93 16.87 -2.86
C HIS A 39 22.72 16.93 -3.80
N ALA A 40 22.24 15.76 -4.25
CA ALA A 40 20.98 15.68 -4.94
C ALA A 40 20.01 16.21 -3.90
N SER A 41 19.70 17.50 -4.01
CA SER A 41 18.65 18.16 -3.29
C SER A 41 17.45 17.23 -3.41
N MET A 42 17.15 16.51 -2.33
CA MET A 42 15.99 15.64 -2.23
C MET A 42 14.78 16.57 -2.35
N GLU A 43 14.36 16.79 -3.60
CA GLU A 43 13.33 17.75 -3.92
C GLU A 43 12.00 17.10 -3.58
N VAL A 44 11.54 17.37 -2.36
CA VAL A 44 10.22 16.94 -1.90
C VAL A 44 9.18 17.61 -2.78
N SER A 45 8.50 16.81 -3.58
CA SER A 45 7.39 17.26 -4.41
C SER A 45 6.18 17.60 -3.53
N THR A 46 6.03 18.86 -3.17
CA THR A 46 5.02 19.34 -2.21
C THR A 46 3.58 18.98 -2.58
N HIS A 47 3.25 18.94 -3.87
CA HIS A 47 1.91 18.56 -4.35
C HIS A 47 1.51 17.14 -3.95
N LYS A 48 2.47 16.23 -3.70
CA LYS A 48 2.18 14.86 -3.23
C LYS A 48 1.64 14.85 -1.79
N LEU A 49 1.93 15.90 -1.01
CA LEU A 49 1.59 15.98 0.41
C LEU A 49 0.17 16.52 0.68
N PHE A 50 -0.54 16.95 -0.37
CA PHE A 50 -1.89 17.51 -0.25
C PHE A 50 -2.94 16.52 -0.76
N ALA A 51 -3.96 16.29 0.07
CA ALA A 51 -5.14 15.57 -0.36
C ALA A 51 -5.85 16.34 -1.49
N PRO A 52 -6.43 15.65 -2.48
CA PRO A 52 -7.27 16.31 -3.48
C PRO A 52 -8.44 17.04 -2.80
N PRO A 53 -9.00 18.09 -3.43
CA PRO A 53 -10.13 18.83 -2.88
C PRO A 53 -11.31 17.93 -2.51
N ILE A 54 -11.95 18.23 -1.39
CA ILE A 54 -13.17 17.54 -0.95
C ILE A 54 -14.33 17.99 -1.84
N TYR A 55 -15.07 17.03 -2.37
CA TYR A 55 -16.29 17.28 -3.12
C TYR A 55 -17.52 17.22 -2.19
N PRO A 56 -18.26 18.33 -1.97
CA PRO A 56 -19.42 18.35 -1.06
C PRO A 56 -20.55 17.39 -1.45
N GLY A 57 -20.70 17.10 -2.75
CA GLY A 57 -21.69 16.15 -3.26
C GLY A 57 -21.26 14.68 -3.19
N ALA A 58 -20.17 14.36 -2.51
CA ALA A 58 -19.66 12.99 -2.45
C ALA A 58 -20.60 12.07 -1.68
N VAL A 59 -21.03 10.97 -2.29
CA VAL A 59 -21.81 9.93 -1.62
C VAL A 59 -21.00 9.34 -0.47
N ARG A 60 -21.59 9.35 0.74
CA ARG A 60 -20.95 8.83 1.95
C ARG A 60 -20.86 7.30 1.92
N ARG A 61 -19.64 6.76 1.95
CA ARG A 61 -19.36 5.31 1.89
C ARG A 61 -19.47 4.63 3.26
N ARG A 62 -20.65 4.67 3.88
CA ARG A 62 -20.91 4.25 5.27
C ARG A 62 -20.29 2.89 5.63
N VAL A 63 -20.59 1.84 4.87
CA VAL A 63 -20.09 0.48 5.14
C VAL A 63 -18.55 0.39 5.19
N ILE A 64 -17.86 1.10 4.29
CA ILE A 64 -16.40 1.13 4.27
C ILE A 64 -15.87 1.93 5.47
N LEU A 65 -16.47 3.09 5.73
CA LEU A 65 -16.12 3.93 6.86
C LEU A 65 -16.28 3.17 8.18
N ASP A 66 -17.42 2.52 8.40
CA ASP A 66 -17.69 1.77 9.63
C ASP A 66 -16.64 0.66 9.82
N ARG A 67 -16.29 -0.08 8.78
CA ARG A 67 -15.27 -1.13 8.85
C ARG A 67 -13.88 -0.59 9.20
N VAL A 68 -13.44 0.51 8.58
CA VAL A 68 -12.10 1.09 8.83
C VAL A 68 -12.04 1.78 10.18
N LEU A 69 -13.13 2.42 10.58
CA LEU A 69 -13.16 3.29 11.76
C LEU A 69 -13.53 2.54 13.06
N GLN A 70 -14.02 1.32 13.00
CA GLN A 70 -14.36 0.53 14.20
C GLN A 70 -13.16 -0.21 14.80
N ASP A 71 -12.18 -0.59 13.98
CA ASP A 71 -11.05 -1.41 14.40
C ASP A 71 -9.72 -0.64 14.34
N ASN A 72 -9.30 -0.16 15.50
CA ASN A 72 -8.01 0.55 15.65
C ASN A 72 -6.79 -0.37 15.56
N SER A 73 -6.98 -1.70 15.48
CA SER A 73 -5.88 -2.66 15.28
C SER A 73 -5.41 -2.70 13.83
N LEU A 74 -6.21 -2.21 12.89
CA LEU A 74 -5.85 -2.11 11.48
C LEU A 74 -4.67 -1.14 11.29
N ARG A 75 -3.54 -1.68 10.83
CA ARG A 75 -2.32 -0.88 10.55
C ARG A 75 -2.25 -0.40 9.11
N VAL A 76 -2.74 -1.21 8.18
CA VAL A 76 -2.73 -0.92 6.75
C VAL A 76 -4.06 -1.35 6.16
N THR A 77 -4.73 -0.41 5.47
CA THR A 77 -5.94 -0.68 4.70
C THR A 77 -5.68 -0.35 3.24
N VAL A 78 -5.92 -1.30 2.35
CA VAL A 78 -5.79 -1.11 0.90
C VAL A 78 -7.18 -1.02 0.29
N LEU A 79 -7.46 0.09 -0.41
CA LEU A 79 -8.72 0.29 -1.12
C LEU A 79 -8.52 0.09 -2.63
N GLN A 80 -9.07 -0.99 -3.18
CA GLN A 80 -9.00 -1.32 -4.60
C GLN A 80 -10.36 -1.17 -5.28
N GLY A 81 -10.33 -0.82 -6.57
CA GLY A 81 -11.51 -0.66 -7.40
C GLY A 81 -11.18 0.00 -8.74
N PRO A 82 -12.07 -0.07 -9.74
CA PRO A 82 -11.79 0.49 -11.06
C PRO A 82 -11.58 2.01 -11.06
N ALA A 83 -11.10 2.55 -12.17
CA ALA A 83 -11.04 4.00 -12.37
C ALA A 83 -12.43 4.64 -12.16
N GLY A 84 -12.47 5.85 -11.61
CA GLY A 84 -13.73 6.57 -11.35
C GLY A 84 -14.59 6.08 -10.19
N HIS A 85 -14.29 4.94 -9.54
CA HIS A 85 -15.14 4.39 -8.47
C HIS A 85 -15.08 5.15 -7.12
N GLY A 86 -14.37 6.28 -7.05
CA GLY A 86 -14.32 7.13 -5.85
C GLY A 86 -13.36 6.64 -4.77
N LYS A 87 -12.26 5.97 -5.13
CA LYS A 87 -11.22 5.53 -4.18
C LYS A 87 -10.66 6.70 -3.38
N SER A 88 -10.14 7.73 -4.07
CA SER A 88 -9.59 8.93 -3.42
C SER A 88 -10.64 9.68 -2.62
N THR A 89 -11.89 9.73 -3.10
CA THR A 89 -13.02 10.30 -2.35
C THR A 89 -13.31 9.53 -1.06
N THR A 90 -13.21 8.21 -1.09
CA THR A 90 -13.39 7.36 0.10
C THR A 90 -12.24 7.55 1.10
N LEU A 91 -10.99 7.65 0.62
CA LEU A 91 -9.83 7.97 1.46
C LEU A 91 -9.95 9.34 2.12
N GLN A 92 -10.48 10.35 1.42
CA GLN A 92 -10.79 11.66 2.01
C GLN A 92 -11.82 11.54 3.14
N GLN A 93 -12.90 10.77 2.92
CA GLN A 93 -13.91 10.55 3.97
C GLN A 93 -13.32 9.86 5.21
N ILE A 94 -12.42 8.89 5.03
CA ILE A 94 -11.68 8.24 6.12
C ILE A 94 -10.80 9.26 6.87
N LYS A 95 -10.03 10.08 6.12
CA LYS A 95 -9.19 11.15 6.66
C LYS A 95 -10.02 12.11 7.51
N THR A 96 -11.08 12.69 6.95
CA THR A 96 -11.96 13.63 7.66
C THR A 96 -12.59 13.01 8.90
N ALA A 97 -12.99 11.73 8.84
CA ALA A 97 -13.56 11.05 9.99
C ALA A 97 -12.54 10.81 11.12
N HIS A 98 -11.28 10.53 10.80
CA HIS A 98 -10.20 10.43 11.78
C HIS A 98 -9.84 11.80 12.38
N GLU A 99 -9.77 12.85 11.56
CA GLU A 99 -9.53 14.23 12.04
C GLU A 99 -10.64 14.68 12.99
N ALA A 100 -11.90 14.38 12.68
CA ALA A 100 -13.04 14.66 13.57
C ALA A 100 -12.97 13.91 14.91
N ARG A 101 -12.17 12.84 14.99
CA ARG A 101 -11.89 12.08 16.22
C ARG A 101 -10.60 12.54 16.92
N GLY A 102 -9.96 13.61 16.45
CA GLY A 102 -8.72 14.15 17.02
C GLY A 102 -7.45 13.44 16.58
N TRP A 103 -7.50 12.57 15.56
CA TRP A 103 -6.30 11.91 15.05
C TRP A 103 -5.52 12.88 14.17
N ARG A 104 -4.18 12.85 14.30
CA ARG A 104 -3.30 13.47 13.30
C ARG A 104 -3.34 12.62 12.04
N THR A 105 -3.69 13.23 10.92
CA THR A 105 -3.73 12.57 9.61
C THR A 105 -2.88 13.34 8.62
N ALA A 106 -2.35 12.64 7.64
CA ALA A 106 -1.55 13.22 6.59
C ALA A 106 -1.84 12.50 5.27
N TRP A 107 -1.53 13.14 4.14
CA TRP A 107 -1.77 12.59 2.81
C TRP A 107 -0.47 12.48 2.04
N LEU A 108 -0.23 11.34 1.41
CA LEU A 108 0.87 11.14 0.49
C LEU A 108 0.35 10.47 -0.78
N THR A 109 0.50 11.15 -1.91
CA THR A 109 0.25 10.58 -3.23
C THR A 109 1.50 9.84 -3.69
N LEU A 110 1.36 8.55 -3.97
CA LEU A 110 2.44 7.69 -4.44
C LEU A 110 2.40 7.55 -5.97
N ASP A 111 3.58 7.56 -6.59
CA ASP A 111 3.78 7.23 -8.00
C ASP A 111 4.97 6.27 -8.19
N ASP A 112 5.28 5.91 -9.44
CA ASP A 112 6.34 4.93 -9.75
C ASP A 112 7.73 5.34 -9.23
N ALA A 113 8.00 6.63 -9.06
CA ALA A 113 9.28 7.12 -8.58
C ALA A 113 9.48 6.85 -7.07
N ASP A 114 8.39 6.63 -6.33
CA ASP A 114 8.44 6.35 -4.89
C ASP A 114 8.80 4.89 -4.59
N ASN A 115 9.02 4.06 -5.61
CA ASN A 115 9.66 2.75 -5.47
C ASN A 115 11.16 2.86 -5.12
N ASP A 116 11.76 4.05 -5.21
CA ASP A 116 13.08 4.33 -4.63
C ASP A 116 12.93 4.61 -3.11
N PRO A 117 13.45 3.74 -2.22
CA PRO A 117 13.30 3.90 -0.78
C PRO A 117 13.81 5.24 -0.24
N ARG A 118 14.83 5.82 -0.88
CA ARG A 118 15.38 7.12 -0.46
C ARG A 118 14.38 8.24 -0.69
N ARG A 119 13.71 8.24 -1.85
CA ARG A 119 12.69 9.23 -2.19
C ARG A 119 11.48 9.11 -1.28
N PHE A 120 10.98 7.87 -1.12
CA PHE A 120 9.88 7.58 -0.21
C PHE A 120 10.17 8.08 1.22
N GLU A 121 11.37 7.81 1.74
CA GLU A 121 11.78 8.29 3.07
C GLU A 121 11.76 9.82 3.15
N SER A 122 12.24 10.54 2.12
CA SER A 122 12.21 12.01 2.09
C SER A 122 10.79 12.56 2.17
N HIS A 123 9.86 12.04 1.37
CA HIS A 123 8.46 12.49 1.42
C HIS A 123 7.81 12.12 2.76
N MET A 124 8.10 10.95 3.31
CA MET A 124 7.60 10.53 4.63
C MET A 124 8.10 11.43 5.76
N ARG A 125 9.39 11.82 5.75
CA ARG A 125 9.94 12.76 6.74
C ARG A 125 9.30 14.13 6.63
N ALA A 126 9.09 14.64 5.42
CA ALA A 126 8.40 15.91 5.19
C ALA A 126 6.93 15.89 5.60
N LEU A 127 6.30 14.71 5.64
CA LEU A 127 4.90 14.54 6.02
C LEU A 127 4.68 14.46 7.54
N VAL A 128 5.63 13.86 8.26
CA VAL A 128 5.52 13.57 9.71
C VAL A 128 6.22 14.62 10.58
N GLY A 129 7.23 15.31 10.03
CA GLY A 129 7.94 16.41 10.69
C GLY A 129 7.11 17.68 10.77
#